data_AF-W7BHR2-F1
#
_entry.id   AF-W7BHR2-F1
#
_cell.length_a   1.000
_cell.length_b   1.000
_cell.length_c   1.000
_cell.angle_alpha   90.00
_cell.angle_beta   90.00
_cell.angle_gamma   90.00
#
_symmetry.space_group_name_H-M   'P 1'
#
loop_
_entity.id
_entity.type
_entity.pdbx_description
1 polymer ?
#
loop_
_entity_poly.entity_id
_entity_poly.type
_entity_poly.pdbx_seq_one_letter_code
_entity_poly.pdbx_strand_id
1 'polypeptide(L)'
;MTGLWKYTRHPNYFGEALSWWGIFLVSITGVASLWGIIGPVIITLLLLFVSGVPLLEKKYKDRPDFQAYAKRTSKFIPSIPKKAN
;
A
#
# COMPACT_ATOMS: atom_id res chain seq x y z
N MET A 1 4.50 -2.46 17.93
CA MET A 1 4.76 -1.70 16.69
C MET A 1 4.45 -0.24 16.92
N THR A 2 5.35 0.65 16.53
CA THR A 2 5.25 2.10 16.70
C THR A 2 5.17 2.77 15.32
N GLY A 3 4.50 3.91 15.22
CA GLY A 3 4.38 4.69 13.97
C GLY A 3 3.38 4.14 12.94
N LEU A 4 3.61 4.46 11.66
CA LEU A 4 2.68 4.21 10.55
C LEU A 4 2.38 2.72 10.31
N TRP A 5 3.31 1.84 10.68
CA TRP A 5 3.18 0.38 10.62
C TRP A 5 2.07 -0.16 11.52
N LYS A 6 1.58 0.63 12.48
CA LYS A 6 0.39 0.24 13.25
C LYS A 6 -0.88 0.23 12.39
N TYR A 7 -0.97 1.12 11.40
CA TYR A 7 -2.18 1.35 10.61
C TYR A 7 -2.23 0.54 9.31
N THR A 8 -1.08 0.25 8.72
CA THR A 8 -0.96 -0.59 7.53
C THR A 8 0.36 -1.36 7.59
N ARG A 9 0.37 -2.57 7.04
CA ARG A 9 1.57 -3.40 6.93
C ARG A 9 2.61 -2.84 5.97
N HIS A 10 2.15 -2.01 5.04
CA HIS A 10 2.95 -1.49 3.95
C HIS A 10 2.77 0.03 3.80
N PRO A 11 3.11 0.84 4.82
CA PRO A 11 2.91 2.30 4.76
C PRO A 11 3.75 2.94 3.67
N ASN A 12 4.95 2.40 3.39
CA ASN A 12 5.83 2.89 2.34
C ASN A 12 5.19 2.71 0.95
N TYR A 13 4.65 1.53 0.63
CA TYR A 13 4.01 1.27 -0.67
C TYR A 13 2.70 2.04 -0.84
N PHE A 14 1.96 2.24 0.26
CA PHE A 14 0.80 3.12 0.23
C PHE A 14 1.19 4.58 -0.05
N GLY A 15 2.24 5.08 0.62
CA GLY A 15 2.77 6.42 0.37
C GLY A 15 3.27 6.61 -1.06
N GLU A 16 3.95 5.60 -1.62
CA GLU A 16 4.40 5.61 -3.01
C GLU A 16 3.20 5.69 -3.97
N ALA A 17 2.19 4.82 -3.80
CA ALA A 17 0.98 4.88 -4.61
C ALA A 17 0.30 6.25 -4.48
N LEU A 18 0.16 6.77 -3.27
CA LEU A 18 -0.46 8.08 -3.03
C LEU A 18 0.30 9.22 -3.72
N SER A 19 1.63 9.19 -3.71
CA SER A 19 2.47 10.16 -4.43
C SER A 19 2.20 10.12 -5.93
N TRP A 20 2.11 8.94 -6.54
CA TRP A 20 1.80 8.81 -7.96
C TRP A 20 0.40 9.28 -8.32
N TRP A 21 -0.59 8.98 -7.48
CA TRP A 21 -1.94 9.52 -7.62
C TRP A 21 -1.95 11.04 -7.47
N GLY A 22 -1.18 11.57 -6.51
CA GLY A 22 -0.98 13.01 -6.34
C GLY A 22 -0.43 13.67 -7.60
N ILE A 23 0.70 13.17 -8.12
CA ILE A 23 1.33 13.66 -9.35
C ILE A 23 0.34 13.64 -10.51
N PHE A 24 -0.40 12.54 -10.67
CA PHE A 24 -1.43 12.43 -11.71
C PHE A 24 -2.47 13.54 -11.55
N LEU A 25 -3.04 13.75 -10.36
CA LEU A 25 -4.05 14.77 -10.12
C LEU A 25 -3.55 16.19 -10.42
N VAL A 26 -2.32 16.55 -10.03
CA VAL A 26 -1.75 17.87 -10.37
C VAL A 26 -1.40 18.02 -11.85
N SER A 27 -1.16 16.92 -12.56
CA SER A 27 -0.90 16.93 -14.00
C SER A 27 -2.16 17.09 -14.86
N ILE A 28 -3.36 17.02 -14.27
CA ILE A 28 -4.62 17.16 -15.00
C ILE A 28 -4.80 18.62 -15.43
N THR A 29 -4.54 18.89 -16.70
CA THR A 29 -4.72 20.22 -17.31
C THR A 29 -5.74 20.21 -18.46
N GLY A 30 -6.25 19.04 -18.83
CA GLY A 30 -7.27 18.86 -19.87
C GLY A 30 -7.63 17.40 -20.13
N VAL A 31 -8.62 17.14 -20.98
CA VAL A 31 -9.11 15.76 -21.24
C VAL A 31 -8.00 14.82 -21.73
N ALA A 32 -7.06 15.33 -22.53
CA ALA A 32 -5.91 14.54 -23.01
C ALA A 32 -4.98 14.09 -21.86
N SER A 33 -4.84 14.86 -20.78
CA SER A 33 -3.99 14.51 -19.63
C SER A 33 -4.56 13.37 -18.78
N LEU A 34 -5.85 13.01 -18.95
CA LEU A 34 -6.46 11.87 -18.26
C LEU A 34 -5.81 10.54 -18.62
N TRP A 35 -5.20 10.42 -19.80
CA TRP A 35 -4.41 9.24 -20.18
C TRP A 35 -3.22 8.99 -19.24
N GLY A 36 -2.77 10.00 -18.52
CA GLY A 36 -1.74 9.89 -17.48
C GLY A 36 -2.13 8.94 -16.33
N ILE A 37 -3.42 8.60 -16.17
CA ILE A 37 -3.92 7.66 -15.15
C ILE A 37 -3.30 6.26 -15.26
N ILE A 38 -2.80 5.91 -16.45
CA ILE A 38 -2.13 4.63 -16.69
C ILE A 38 -0.91 4.46 -15.76
N GLY A 39 -0.18 5.55 -15.48
CA GLY A 39 0.98 5.55 -14.59
C GLY A 39 0.66 5.09 -13.16
N PRO A 40 -0.13 5.85 -12.38
CA PRO A 40 -0.48 5.47 -11.02
C PRO A 40 -1.23 4.13 -10.94
N VAL A 41 -2.05 3.78 -11.95
CA VAL A 41 -2.73 2.48 -11.99
C VAL A 41 -1.72 1.35 -12.13
N ILE A 42 -0.79 1.41 -13.10
CA ILE A 42 0.23 0.36 -13.31
C ILE A 42 1.08 0.22 -12.06
N ILE A 43 1.57 1.32 -11.49
CA ILE A 43 2.43 1.26 -10.29
C ILE A 43 1.67 0.67 -9.11
N THR A 44 0.41 1.07 -8.90
CA THR A 44 -0.43 0.51 -7.84
C THR A 44 -0.64 -1.00 -8.04
N LEU A 45 -0.89 -1.46 -9.27
CA LEU A 45 -1.05 -2.88 -9.58
C LEU A 45 0.24 -3.67 -9.35
N LEU A 46 1.38 -3.13 -9.78
CA LEU A 46 2.68 -3.76 -9.55
C LEU A 46 2.93 -3.91 -8.05
N LEU A 47 2.74 -2.86 -7.26
CA LEU A 47 2.95 -2.88 -5.81
C LEU A 47 2.00 -3.83 -5.05
N LEU A 48 0.77 -4.02 -5.55
CA LEU A 48 -0.23 -4.87 -4.90
C LEU A 48 -0.13 -6.34 -5.29
N PHE A 49 0.25 -6.63 -6.54
CA PHE A 49 0.09 -7.98 -7.12
C PHE A 49 1.39 -8.62 -7.62
N VAL A 50 2.41 -7.83 -7.96
CA VAL A 50 3.64 -8.36 -8.59
C VAL A 50 4.84 -8.20 -7.67
N SER A 51 5.08 -7.00 -7.17
CA SER A 51 6.25 -6.60 -6.39
C SER A 51 5.82 -5.98 -5.06
N GLY A 52 6.78 -5.84 -4.13
CA GLY A 52 6.52 -5.20 -2.84
C GLY A 52 5.68 -6.05 -1.89
N VAL A 53 4.35 -5.83 -1.86
CA VAL A 53 3.44 -6.42 -0.88
C VAL A 53 3.46 -7.96 -0.89
N PRO A 54 3.24 -8.65 -2.03
CA PRO A 54 3.16 -10.12 -2.03
C PRO A 54 4.48 -10.79 -1.68
N LEU A 55 5.60 -10.21 -2.11
CA LEU A 55 6.94 -10.73 -1.86
C LEU A 55 7.32 -10.63 -0.39
N LEU A 56 7.05 -9.48 0.25
CA LEU A 56 7.29 -9.32 1.68
C LEU A 56 6.37 -10.22 2.50
N GLU A 57 5.09 -10.29 2.15
CA GLU A 57 4.16 -11.17 2.86
C GLU A 57 4.57 -12.63 2.77
N LYS A 58 5.00 -13.10 1.59
CA LYS A 58 5.49 -14.47 1.42
C LYS A 58 6.75 -14.72 2.24
N LYS A 59 7.67 -13.75 2.30
CA LYS A 59 8.92 -13.85 3.07
C LYS A 59 8.68 -13.99 4.57
N TYR A 60 7.67 -13.32 5.12
CA TYR A 60 7.39 -13.32 6.57
C TYR A 60 6.21 -14.23 6.97
N LYS A 61 5.60 -14.95 6.03
CA LYS A 61 4.39 -15.76 6.25
C LYS A 61 4.53 -16.76 7.39
N ASP A 62 5.69 -17.39 7.52
CA ASP A 62 5.94 -18.45 8.50
C ASP A 62 6.36 -17.92 9.88
N ARG A 63 6.50 -16.59 10.03
CA ARG A 63 6.90 -15.97 11.29
C ARG A 63 5.69 -15.77 12.21
N PRO A 64 5.66 -16.38 13.43
CA PRO A 64 4.50 -16.30 14.33
C PRO A 64 4.15 -14.87 14.76
N ASP A 65 5.17 -14.04 14.99
CA ASP A 65 5.06 -12.61 15.30
C ASP A 65 4.40 -11.83 14.14
N PHE A 66 4.80 -12.14 12.90
CA PHE A 66 4.21 -11.52 11.72
C PHE A 66 2.75 -11.94 11.52
N GLN A 67 2.40 -13.20 11.78
CA GLN A 67 1.01 -13.65 11.70
C GLN A 67 0.11 -12.95 12.73
N ALA A 68 0.58 -12.83 13.99
CA ALA A 68 -0.15 -12.12 15.04
C ALA A 68 -0.38 -10.64 14.67
N TYR A 69 0.63 -10.02 14.07
CA TYR A 69 0.55 -8.67 13.54
C TYR A 69 -0.40 -8.54 12.33
N ALA A 70 -0.27 -9.43 11.35
CA ALA A 70 -1.07 -9.46 10.13
C ALA A 70 -2.58 -9.62 10.39
N LYS A 71 -2.96 -10.27 11.49
CA LYS A 71 -4.36 -10.38 11.93
C LYS A 71 -4.95 -9.06 12.43
N ARG A 72 -4.13 -8.13 12.92
CA ARG A 72 -4.56 -6.90 13.59
C ARG A 72 -4.40 -5.64 12.73
N THR A 73 -3.58 -5.71 11.69
CA THR A 73 -3.21 -4.57 10.85
C THR A 73 -3.58 -4.79 9.39
N SER A 74 -4.14 -3.75 8.75
CA SER A 74 -4.51 -3.78 7.33
C SER A 74 -3.31 -4.09 6.42
N LYS A 75 -3.59 -4.65 5.26
CA LYS A 75 -2.57 -5.01 4.27
C LYS A 75 -1.92 -3.78 3.64
N PHE A 76 -2.73 -2.90 3.07
CA PHE A 76 -2.23 -1.82 2.21
C PHE A 76 -2.85 -0.48 2.58
N ILE A 77 -4.18 -0.39 2.56
CA ILE A 77 -4.90 0.84 2.92
C ILE A 77 -4.82 1.04 4.46
N PRO A 78 -4.32 2.18 4.96
CA PRO A 78 -4.29 2.47 6.39
C PRO A 78 -5.68 2.36 7.00
N SER A 79 -5.81 1.54 8.06
CA SER A 79 -7.06 1.40 8.80
C SER A 79 -6.80 1.51 10.30
N ILE A 80 -7.84 1.83 11.07
CA ILE A 80 -7.76 1.79 12.52
C ILE A 80 -7.43 0.35 12.95
N PRO A 81 -6.34 0.14 13.71
CA PRO A 81 -5.90 -1.19 14.12
C PRO A 81 -6.94 -1.84 15.03
N LYS A 82 -7.26 -3.12 14.78
CA LYS A 82 -8.20 -3.87 15.62
C LYS A 82 -7.59 -4.06 17.01
N LYS A 83 -8.38 -3.79 18.06
CA LYS A 83 -7.95 -4.04 19.44
C LYS A 83 -7.66 -5.54 19.62
N ALA A 84 -6.54 -5.80 20.27
CA ALA A 84 -6.22 -7.10 20.82
C ALA A 84 -7.17 -7.35 21.99
N ASN A 85 -8.18 -8.22 21.80
CA ASN A 85 -8.76 -8.91 22.95
C ASN A 85 -7.79 -10.03 23.37
#